data_AF-A0A497KQ45-F1
#
_entry.id   AF-A0A497KQ45-F1
#
_cell.length_a   1.000
_cell.length_b   1.000
_cell.length_c   1.000
_cell.angle_alpha   90.00
_cell.angle_beta   90.00
_cell.angle_gamma   90.00
#
_symmetry.space_group_name_H-M   'P 1'
#
loop_
_entity.id
_entity.type
_entity.pdbx_description
1 polymer ?
#
loop_
_entity_poly.entity_id
_entity_poly.type
_entity_poly.pdbx_seq_one_letter_code
_entity_poly.pdbx_strand_id
1 'polypeptide(L)'
;MSNEKVRVTVLDPSGSTERQVGIPTSWTVERFIREFTRKLNLPNTDEHGNLISYEAVLKRTGDMLDPQKTIRQADIQEGDIIRLRTRQEGGNE
;
A
#
# COMPACT_ATOMS: atom_id res chain seq x y z
N MET A 1 -2.42 -14.13 21.21
CA MET A 1 -2.35 -12.91 20.38
C MET A 1 -3.14 -13.18 19.12
N SER A 2 -4.25 -12.49 18.90
CA SER A 2 -5.19 -12.79 17.82
C SER A 2 -4.51 -12.61 16.46
N ASN A 3 -4.43 -13.69 15.70
CA ASN A 3 -3.86 -13.75 14.36
C ASN A 3 -4.88 -13.23 13.33
N GLU A 4 -5.52 -12.09 13.64
CA GLU A 4 -6.58 -11.52 12.81
C GLU A 4 -5.97 -11.04 11.49
N LYS A 5 -6.54 -11.53 10.40
CA LYS A 5 -6.18 -11.14 9.04
C LYS A 5 -7.42 -10.58 8.37
N VAL A 6 -7.23 -9.53 7.58
CA VAL A 6 -8.27 -9.00 6.69
C VAL A 6 -7.90 -9.33 5.26
N ARG A 7 -8.88 -9.79 4.49
CA ARG A 7 -8.71 -10.02 3.05
C ARG A 7 -8.93 -8.71 2.31
N VAL A 8 -7.92 -8.26 1.60
CA VAL A 8 -7.96 -7.04 0.78
C VAL A 8 -7.50 -7.33 -0.63
N THR A 9 -7.86 -6.47 -1.56
CA THR A 9 -7.32 -6.48 -2.92
C THR A 9 -6.28 -5.38 -3.05
N VAL A 10 -5.07 -5.74 -3.47
CA VAL A 10 -3.96 -4.81 -3.67
C VAL A 10 -3.80 -4.54 -5.16
N LEU A 11 -3.78 -3.26 -5.52
CA LEU A 11 -3.56 -2.78 -6.89
C LEU A 11 -2.17 -2.19 -7.03
N ASP A 12 -1.54 -2.43 -8.18
CA ASP A 12 -0.35 -1.68 -8.58
C ASP A 12 -0.68 -0.22 -8.94
N PRO A 13 0.34 0.66 -9.08
CA PRO A 13 0.15 2.06 -9.47
C PRO A 13 -0.66 2.27 -10.75
N SER A 14 -0.54 1.37 -11.74
CA SER A 14 -1.28 1.41 -13.00
C SER A 14 -2.73 0.94 -12.85
N GLY A 15 -3.00 0.10 -11.84
CA GLY A 15 -4.29 -0.57 -11.66
C GLY A 15 -4.51 -1.75 -12.61
N SER A 16 -3.46 -2.20 -13.29
CA SER A 16 -3.51 -3.31 -14.26
C SER A 16 -3.36 -4.67 -13.57
N THR A 17 -2.72 -4.70 -12.42
CA THR A 17 -2.49 -5.89 -11.59
C THR A 17 -3.26 -5.77 -10.30
N GLU A 18 -4.15 -6.74 -10.06
CA GLU A 18 -4.88 -6.87 -8.80
C GLU A 18 -4.49 -8.19 -8.12
N ARG A 19 -4.26 -8.15 -6.80
CA ARG A 19 -4.04 -9.36 -6.00
C ARG A 19 -4.83 -9.35 -4.72
N GLN A 20 -5.68 -10.36 -4.56
CA GLN A 20 -6.38 -10.61 -3.31
C GLN A 20 -5.46 -11.32 -2.31
N VAL A 21 -5.32 -10.76 -1.11
CA VAL A 21 -4.40 -11.25 -0.08
C VAL A 21 -4.97 -11.07 1.32
N GLY A 22 -4.70 -12.04 2.19
CA GLY A 22 -4.98 -11.92 3.63
C GLY A 22 -3.81 -11.27 4.35
N ILE A 23 -4.00 -10.05 4.86
CA ILE A 23 -2.96 -9.29 5.58
C ILE A 23 -3.24 -9.27 7.08
N PRO A 24 -2.24 -9.51 7.95
CA PRO A 24 -2.43 -9.40 9.39
C PRO A 24 -2.79 -7.98 9.80
N THR A 25 -3.82 -7.84 10.64
CA THR A 25 -4.31 -6.52 11.12
C THR A 25 -3.30 -5.80 12.01
N SER A 26 -2.34 -6.54 12.55
CA SER A 26 -1.22 -6.06 13.38
C SER A 26 -0.04 -5.53 12.56
N TRP A 27 -0.03 -5.68 11.23
CA TRP A 27 1.00 -5.06 10.39
C TRP A 27 0.81 -3.55 10.32
N THR A 28 1.91 -2.80 10.25
CA THR A 28 1.88 -1.39 9.89
C THR A 28 1.64 -1.22 8.40
N VAL A 29 1.04 -0.10 8.01
CA VAL A 29 0.84 0.26 6.60
C VAL A 29 2.20 0.37 5.90
N GLU A 30 3.23 0.91 6.54
CA GLU A 30 4.60 0.94 5.99
C GLU A 30 5.12 -0.47 5.65
N ARG A 31 4.95 -1.42 6.59
CA ARG A 31 5.36 -2.82 6.36
C ARG A 31 4.57 -3.42 5.21
N PHE A 32 3.26 -3.16 5.15
CA PHE A 32 2.41 -3.59 4.04
C PHE A 32 2.96 -3.06 2.71
N ILE A 33 3.16 -1.74 2.57
CA ILE A 33 3.67 -1.12 1.34
C ILE A 33 4.96 -1.81 0.90
N ARG A 34 5.93 -1.93 1.81
CA ARG A 34 7.24 -2.52 1.53
C ARG A 34 7.18 -3.99 1.10
N GLU A 35 6.27 -4.78 1.66
CA GLU A 35 6.08 -6.17 1.26
C GLU A 35 5.43 -6.28 -0.12
N PHE A 36 4.44 -5.43 -0.41
CA PHE A 36 3.70 -5.47 -1.65
C PHE A 36 4.44 -4.83 -2.83
N THR A 37 5.27 -3.81 -2.60
CA THR A 37 6.16 -3.27 -3.64
C THR A 37 7.14 -4.34 -4.14
N ARG A 38 7.71 -5.13 -3.23
CA ARG A 38 8.56 -6.28 -3.60
C ARG A 38 7.78 -7.38 -4.30
N LYS A 39 6.61 -7.77 -3.77
CA LYS A 39 5.78 -8.84 -4.37
C LYS A 39 5.26 -8.51 -5.76
N LEU A 40 5.02 -7.23 -6.04
CA LEU A 40 4.57 -6.73 -7.33
C LEU A 40 5.73 -6.35 -8.25
N ASN A 41 7.00 -6.54 -7.82
CA ASN A 41 8.21 -6.13 -8.54
C ASN A 41 8.16 -4.67 -9.00
N LEU A 42 7.68 -3.77 -8.12
CA LEU A 42 7.63 -2.35 -8.43
C LEU A 42 9.04 -1.74 -8.42
N PRO A 43 9.33 -0.77 -9.30
CA PRO A 43 10.64 -0.13 -9.36
C PRO A 43 10.96 0.60 -8.05
N ASN A 44 12.19 0.49 -7.56
CA ASN A 44 12.67 1.19 -6.38
C ASN A 44 13.33 2.52 -6.71
N THR A 45 13.69 2.74 -7.97
CA THR A 45 14.26 3.98 -8.49
C THR A 45 13.53 4.45 -9.74
N ASP A 46 13.42 5.75 -9.94
CA ASP A 46 12.87 6.32 -11.17
C ASP A 46 13.93 6.38 -12.29
N GLU A 47 13.55 6.89 -13.46
CA GLU A 47 14.43 7.01 -14.63
C GLU A 47 15.65 7.92 -14.41
N HIS A 48 15.59 8.81 -13.41
CA HIS A 48 16.69 9.67 -12.98
C HIS A 48 17.53 9.08 -11.85
N GLY A 49 17.18 7.88 -11.35
CA GLY A 49 17.91 7.20 -10.27
C GLY A 49 17.55 7.66 -8.85
N ASN A 50 16.49 8.46 -8.66
CA ASN A 50 16.00 8.81 -7.33
C ASN A 50 15.20 7.66 -6.74
N LEU A 51 15.19 7.55 -5.41
CA LEU A 51 14.41 6.52 -4.72
C LEU A 51 12.91 6.81 -4.85
N ILE A 52 12.15 5.80 -5.29
CA ILE A 52 10.70 5.88 -5.34
C ILE A 52 10.14 5.53 -3.97
N SER A 53 9.49 6.51 -3.36
CA SER A 53 8.64 6.29 -2.19
C SER A 53 7.25 5.84 -2.66
N TYR A 54 6.65 4.87 -1.96
CA TYR A 54 5.31 4.39 -2.25
C TYR A 54 4.34 4.68 -1.11
N GLU A 55 3.08 4.90 -1.46
CA GLU A 55 1.99 5.17 -0.54
C GLU A 55 0.84 4.22 -0.84
N ALA A 56 0.04 3.91 0.18
CA ALA A 56 -1.14 3.10 0.05
C ALA A 56 -2.38 3.99 0.11
N VAL A 57 -3.24 3.90 -0.90
CA VAL A 57 -4.49 4.65 -1.00
C VAL A 57 -5.66 3.69 -0.86
N LEU A 58 -6.56 3.96 0.06
CA LEU A 58 -7.79 3.18 0.23
C LEU A 58 -8.80 3.61 -0.82
N LYS A 59 -9.16 2.72 -1.76
CA LYS A 59 -10.05 3.06 -2.88
C LYS A 59 -11.46 3.48 -2.43
N ARG A 60 -11.95 2.89 -1.33
CA ARG A 60 -13.30 3.16 -0.81
C ARG A 60 -13.49 4.61 -0.37
N THR A 61 -12.47 5.20 0.27
CA THR A 61 -12.54 6.57 0.80
C THR A 61 -11.73 7.56 -0.03
N GLY A 62 -10.76 7.07 -0.80
CA GLY A 62 -9.76 7.89 -1.50
C GLY A 62 -8.63 8.37 -0.59
N ASP A 63 -8.65 8.02 0.70
CA ASP A 63 -7.65 8.48 1.66
C ASP A 63 -6.32 7.76 1.50
N MET A 64 -5.27 8.53 1.73
CA MET A 64 -3.95 7.98 1.90
C MET A 64 -3.81 7.39 3.31
N LEU A 65 -3.38 6.14 3.37
CA LEU A 65 -3.20 5.41 4.61
C LEU A 65 -1.91 5.88 5.30
N ASP A 66 -2.04 6.18 6.59
CA ASP A 66 -0.91 6.61 7.41
C ASP A 66 0.08 5.45 7.62
N PRO A 67 1.37 5.61 7.24
CA PRO A 67 2.36 4.53 7.30
C PRO A 67 2.68 4.04 8.72
N GLN A 68 2.48 4.88 9.73
CA GLN A 68 2.73 4.58 11.15
C GLN A 68 1.58 3.79 11.77
N LYS A 69 0.38 3.87 11.20
CA LYS A 69 -0.79 3.11 11.67
C LYS A 69 -0.70 1.65 11.28
N THR A 70 -1.28 0.80 12.12
CA THR A 70 -1.57 -0.59 11.75
C THR A 70 -2.75 -0.70 10.80
N ILE A 71 -2.85 -1.81 10.08
CA ILE A 71 -4.01 -2.12 9.22
C ILE A 71 -5.32 -1.98 10.00
N ARG A 72 -5.35 -2.42 11.27
CA ARG A 72 -6.50 -2.24 12.16
C ARG A 72 -6.80 -0.77 12.46
N GLN A 73 -5.79 0.02 12.77
CA GLN A 73 -5.95 1.45 13.10
C GLN A 73 -6.29 2.31 11.89
N ALA A 74 -5.99 1.83 10.69
CA ALA A 74 -6.31 2.49 9.44
C ALA A 74 -7.72 2.15 8.92
N ASP A 75 -8.55 1.47 9.74
CA ASP A 75 -9.93 1.08 9.42
C ASP A 75 -10.07 0.28 8.11
N ILE A 76 -9.09 -0.57 7.81
CA ILE A 76 -9.13 -1.45 6.65
C ILE A 76 -10.02 -2.66 6.95
N GLN A 77 -11.02 -2.87 6.12
CA GLN A 77 -12.06 -3.88 6.28
C GLN A 77 -11.89 -5.03 5.27
N GLU A 78 -12.57 -6.15 5.52
CA GLU A 78 -12.58 -7.24 4.53
C GLU A 78 -13.25 -6.78 3.24
N GLY A 79 -12.59 -7.08 2.11
CA GLY A 79 -13.03 -6.68 0.77
C GLY A 79 -12.53 -5.31 0.32
N ASP A 80 -11.83 -4.56 1.18
CA ASP A 80 -11.27 -3.26 0.78
C ASP A 80 -10.23 -3.41 -0.33
N ILE A 81 -10.15 -2.37 -1.17
CA ILE A 81 -9.20 -2.28 -2.26
C ILE A 81 -8.16 -1.21 -1.91
N ILE A 82 -6.90 -1.60 -1.85
CA ILE A 82 -5.77 -0.73 -1.54
C ILE A 82 -4.92 -0.58 -2.79
N ARG A 83 -4.74 0.64 -3.26
CA ARG A 83 -3.87 0.93 -4.41
C ARG A 83 -2.54 1.48 -3.94
N LEU A 84 -1.45 0.88 -4.41
CA LEU A 84 -0.13 1.47 -4.24
C LEU A 84 0.02 2.62 -5.24
N ARG A 85 0.52 3.77 -4.80
CA ARG A 85 0.92 4.89 -5.66
C ARG A 85 2.35 5.28 -5.36
N THR A 86 3.02 5.85 -6.34
CA THR A 86 4.28 6.55 -6.11
C THR A 86 3.97 7.85 -5.36
N ARG A 87 4.67 8.08 -4.25
CA ARG A 87 4.73 9.39 -3.60
C ARG A 87 5.49 10.28 -4.55
N GLN A 88 4.79 11.20 -5.20
CA GLN A 88 5.47 12.31 -5.85
C GLN A 88 5.92 13.25 -4.73
N GLU A 89 7.19 13.17 -4.33
CA GLU A 89 7.80 14.31 -3.64
C GLU A 89 7.82 15.42 -4.68
N GLY A 90 6.93 16.40 -4.55
CA GLY A 90 6.79 17.48 -5.51
C GLY A 90 8.15 18.10 -5.77
N GLY A 91 8.60 18.03 -7.02
CA GLY A 91 9.61 18.96 -7.51
C GLY A 91 9.04 20.35 -7.32
N ASN A 92 9.59 21.11 -6.39
CA ASN A 92 9.47 22.56 -6.44
C ASN A 92 10.18 22.98 -7.74
N GLU A 93 9.39 23.30 -8.75
CA GLU A 93 9.84 24.07 -9.92
C GLU A 93 10.24 25.50 -9.50
#